data_AF-A0A7V3UWH3-F1
#
_entry.id   AF-A0A7V3UWH3-F1
#
_cell.length_a   1.000
_cell.length_b   1.000
_cell.length_c   1.000
_cell.angle_alpha   90.00
_cell.angle_beta   90.00
_cell.angle_gamma   90.00
#
_symmetry.space_group_name_H-M   'P 1'
#
loop_
_entity.id
_entity.type
_entity.pdbx_description
1 polymer ?
#
loop_
_entity_poly.entity_id
_entity_poly.type
_entity_poly.pdbx_seq_one_letter_code
_entity_poly.pdbx_strand_id
1 'polypeptide(L)'
;MKKPEIKIFCDFDGTISVEDIGNLFYRHFGDSQICDDAVLKWREGKISSIECLSTECRTIKNLTLEKAYEFIDQQKIDETFVDFARFCKERNLDLIIVSDGLDIYIDRILKRYNLDIKFYS
;
A
#
# COMPACT_ATOMS: atom_id res chain seq x y z
N MET A 1 20.65 -12.61 30.78
CA MET A 1 20.32 -13.09 29.41
C MET A 1 20.06 -11.87 28.53
N LYS A 2 20.63 -11.82 27.32
CA LYS A 2 20.34 -10.73 26.36
C LYS A 2 18.90 -10.92 25.87
N LYS A 3 18.08 -9.88 25.90
CA LYS A 3 16.75 -9.95 25.29
C LYS A 3 16.89 -10.13 23.77
N PRO A 4 16.00 -10.89 23.12
CA PRO A 4 16.01 -11.00 21.67
C PRO A 4 15.71 -9.63 21.04
N GLU A 5 16.38 -9.33 19.94
CA GLU A 5 16.02 -8.21 19.08
C GLU A 5 14.86 -8.66 18.18
N ILE A 6 13.76 -7.90 18.18
CA ILE A 6 12.57 -8.21 17.39
C ILE A 6 12.41 -7.12 16.33
N LYS A 7 12.27 -7.56 15.09
CA LYS A 7 11.91 -6.72 13.94
C LYS A 7 10.56 -7.18 13.39
N ILE A 8 9.75 -6.23 12.95
CA ILE A 8 8.40 -6.46 12.43
C ILE A 8 8.38 -5.92 11.01
N PHE A 9 8.05 -6.79 10.06
CA PHE A 9 7.77 -6.40 8.68
C PHE A 9 6.26 -6.46 8.49
N CYS A 10 5.68 -5.35 8.05
CA CYS A 10 4.24 -5.19 7.92
C CYS A 10 3.90 -4.80 6.48
N ASP A 11 2.95 -5.49 5.89
CA ASP A 11 2.37 -5.11 4.60
C ASP A 11 1.49 -3.84 4.76
N PHE A 12 1.14 -3.18 3.65
CA PHE A 12 0.32 -1.98 3.64
C PHE A 12 -1.09 -2.23 3.12
N ASP A 13 -1.24 -2.70 1.88
CA ASP A 13 -2.53 -2.75 1.17
C ASP A 13 -3.46 -3.87 1.69
N GLY A 14 -4.59 -3.49 2.29
CA GLY A 14 -5.49 -4.44 2.95
C GLY A 14 -4.94 -5.01 4.26
N THR A 15 -3.79 -4.49 4.73
CA THR A 15 -3.18 -4.82 6.03
C THR A 15 -3.20 -3.60 6.96
N ILE A 16 -2.52 -2.51 6.58
CA ILE A 16 -2.56 -1.21 7.26
C ILE A 16 -3.72 -0.40 6.71
N SER A 17 -3.82 -0.29 5.39
CA SER A 17 -5.00 0.33 4.77
C SER A 17 -6.19 -0.61 4.89
N VAL A 18 -7.38 -0.04 5.07
CA VAL A 18 -8.62 -0.82 5.16
C VAL A 18 -8.91 -1.55 3.86
N GLU A 19 -8.63 -0.89 2.74
CA GLU A 19 -8.80 -1.41 1.39
C GLU A 19 -7.43 -1.63 0.74
N ASP A 20 -7.39 -2.44 -0.31
CA ASP A 20 -6.27 -2.51 -1.25
C ASP A 20 -6.26 -1.24 -2.12
N ILE A 21 -5.45 -0.26 -1.73
CA ILE A 21 -5.41 1.06 -2.36
C ILE A 21 -4.78 0.95 -3.75
N GLY A 22 -3.76 0.11 -3.92
CA GLY A 22 -3.15 -0.16 -5.23
C GLY A 22 -4.19 -0.62 -6.25
N ASN A 23 -4.96 -1.66 -5.93
CA ASN A 23 -6.03 -2.16 -6.78
C ASN A 23 -7.13 -1.11 -7.03
N LEU A 24 -7.56 -0.38 -5.99
CA LEU A 24 -8.53 0.71 -6.16
C LEU A 24 -8.00 1.82 -7.09
N PHE A 25 -6.73 2.17 -6.96
CA PHE A 25 -6.07 3.21 -7.76
C PHE A 25 -6.07 2.85 -9.24
N TYR A 26 -5.61 1.64 -9.59
CA TYR A 26 -5.58 1.18 -10.98
C TYR A 26 -6.99 1.05 -11.58
N ARG A 27 -7.98 0.59 -10.81
CA ARG A 27 -9.37 0.50 -11.28
C ARG A 27 -10.02 1.88 -11.45
N HIS A 28 -9.64 2.86 -10.63
CA HIS A 28 -10.20 4.22 -10.69
C HIS A 28 -9.62 5.05 -11.85
N PHE A 29 -8.30 5.01 -12.04
CA PHE A 29 -7.60 5.82 -13.05
C PHE A 29 -7.34 5.10 -14.37
N GLY A 30 -7.43 3.78 -14.37
CA GLY A 30 -7.26 2.91 -15.51
C GLY A 30 -8.57 2.41 -16.11
N ASP A 31 -8.47 1.36 -16.92
CA ASP A 31 -9.62 0.62 -17.44
C ASP A 31 -9.94 -0.51 -16.47
N SER A 32 -11.00 -0.34 -15.68
CA SER A 32 -11.35 -1.28 -14.61
C SER A 32 -11.55 -2.70 -15.10
N GLN A 33 -12.06 -2.91 -16.31
CA GLN A 33 -12.29 -4.25 -16.85
C GLN A 33 -10.96 -4.94 -17.19
N ILE A 34 -10.03 -4.20 -17.82
CA ILE A 34 -8.69 -4.72 -18.12
C ILE A 34 -7.90 -4.99 -16.83
N CYS A 35 -8.01 -4.11 -15.83
CA CYS A 35 -7.37 -4.30 -14.53
C CYS A 35 -7.91 -5.55 -13.81
N ASP A 36 -9.24 -5.69 -13.72
CA ASP A 36 -9.88 -6.84 -13.07
C ASP A 36 -9.46 -8.17 -13.77
N ASP A 37 -9.40 -8.17 -15.10
CA ASP A 37 -8.92 -9.33 -15.89
C ASP A 37 -7.44 -9.65 -15.66
N ALA A 38 -6.58 -8.63 -15.50
CA ALA A 38 -5.16 -8.80 -15.22
C ALA A 38 -4.95 -9.40 -13.82
N VAL A 39 -5.64 -8.85 -12.81
CA VAL A 39 -5.61 -9.36 -11.43
C VAL A 39 -6.11 -10.80 -11.37
N LEU A 40 -7.18 -11.14 -12.10
CA LEU A 40 -7.68 -12.52 -12.17
C LEU A 40 -6.61 -13.47 -12.73
N LYS A 41 -6.00 -13.12 -13.87
CA LYS A 41 -4.94 -13.95 -14.48
C LYS A 41 -3.73 -14.11 -13.57
N TRP A 42 -3.36 -13.06 -12.84
CA TRP A 42 -2.28 -13.09 -11.86
C TRP A 42 -2.61 -14.03 -10.69
N ARG A 43 -3.82 -13.92 -10.11
CA ARG A 43 -4.30 -14.81 -9.04
C ARG A 43 -4.35 -16.27 -9.45
N GLU A 44 -4.63 -16.54 -10.73
CA GLU A 44 -4.60 -17.87 -11.33
C GLU A 44 -3.17 -18.36 -11.68
N GLY A 45 -2.14 -17.55 -11.45
CA GLY A 45 -0.74 -17.88 -11.75
C GLY A 45 -0.39 -17.87 -13.24
N LYS A 46 -1.24 -17.27 -14.08
CA LYS A 46 -1.06 -17.23 -15.55
C LYS A 46 -0.10 -16.12 -16.00
N ILE A 47 0.05 -15.07 -15.20
CA ILE A 47 0.98 -13.96 -15.42
C ILE A 47 1.68 -13.62 -14.11
N SER A 48 2.88 -13.06 -14.19
CA SER A 48 3.64 -12.55 -13.05
C SER A 48 3.04 -11.26 -12.49
N SER A 49 3.41 -10.88 -11.26
CA SER A 49 3.00 -9.60 -10.67
C SER A 49 3.45 -8.40 -11.51
N ILE A 50 4.66 -8.49 -12.11
CA ILE A 50 5.18 -7.43 -13.00
C ILE A 50 4.31 -7.28 -14.24
N GLU A 51 3.84 -8.39 -14.83
CA GLU A 51 2.94 -8.35 -15.99
C GLU A 51 1.55 -7.81 -15.64
N CYS A 52 1.03 -8.13 -14.45
CA CYS A 52 -0.22 -7.58 -13.93
C CYS A 52 -0.12 -6.06 -13.80
N LEU A 53 0.81 -5.58 -12.96
CA LEU A 53 1.02 -4.16 -12.69
C LEU A 53 1.37 -3.38 -13.96
N SER A 54 2.17 -3.95 -14.86
CA SER A 54 2.48 -3.33 -16.15
C SER A 54 1.25 -3.17 -17.03
N THR A 55 0.32 -4.14 -16.99
CA THR A 55 -0.93 -4.08 -17.75
C THR A 55 -1.82 -2.99 -17.17
N GLU A 56 -2.03 -2.99 -15.86
CA GLU A 56 -2.82 -2.00 -15.14
C GLU A 56 -2.29 -0.57 -15.39
N CYS A 57 -0.98 -0.36 -15.24
CA CYS A 57 -0.31 0.92 -15.51
C CYS A 57 -0.60 1.46 -16.91
N ARG A 58 -0.57 0.60 -17.95
CA ARG A 58 -0.79 1.02 -19.35
C ARG A 58 -2.20 1.51 -19.63
N THR A 59 -3.16 1.15 -18.78
CA THR A 59 -4.55 1.60 -18.96
C THR A 59 -4.77 3.04 -18.50
N ILE A 60 -3.88 3.57 -17.65
CA ILE A 60 -3.94 4.94 -17.15
C ILE A 60 -3.56 5.92 -18.27
N LYS A 61 -4.45 6.88 -18.56
CA LYS A 61 -4.23 7.88 -19.64
C LYS A 61 -4.13 9.32 -19.18
N ASN A 62 -4.91 9.73 -18.17
CA ASN A 62 -5.12 11.13 -17.81
C ASN A 62 -4.97 11.39 -16.29
N LEU A 63 -3.94 10.81 -15.70
CA LEU A 63 -3.61 10.98 -14.28
C LEU A 63 -2.76 12.25 -14.08
N THR A 64 -3.15 13.07 -13.10
CA THR A 64 -2.31 14.16 -12.59
C THR A 64 -2.05 13.94 -11.11
N LEU A 65 -1.03 14.60 -10.57
CA LEU A 65 -0.67 14.47 -9.17
C LEU A 65 -1.77 14.96 -8.24
N GLU A 66 -2.47 16.03 -8.62
CA GLU A 66 -3.60 16.59 -7.88
C GLU A 66 -4.74 15.58 -7.77
N LYS A 67 -5.12 14.94 -8.89
CA LYS A 67 -6.16 13.89 -8.88
C LYS A 67 -5.74 12.69 -8.05
N ALA A 68 -4.47 12.29 -8.14
CA ALA A 68 -3.93 11.21 -7.33
C ALA A 68 -4.08 11.54 -5.84
N TYR A 69 -3.68 12.75 -5.41
CA TYR A 69 -3.81 13.20 -4.04
C TYR A 69 -5.26 13.29 -3.56
N GLU A 70 -6.18 13.81 -4.38
CA GLU A 70 -7.61 13.84 -4.06
C GLU A 70 -8.17 12.44 -3.83
N PHE A 71 -7.74 11.45 -4.61
CA PHE A 71 -8.10 10.04 -4.41
C PHE A 71 -7.46 9.47 -3.13
N ILE A 72 -6.17 9.69 -2.92
CA ILE A 72 -5.41 9.17 -1.76
C ILE A 72 -5.98 9.72 -0.45
N ASP A 73 -6.38 10.99 -0.43
CA ASP A 73 -6.97 11.65 0.73
C ASP A 73 -8.34 11.09 1.14
N GLN A 74 -8.97 10.26 0.30
CA GLN A 74 -10.22 9.58 0.66
C GLN A 74 -9.98 8.22 1.33
N GLN A 75 -8.77 7.67 1.23
CA GLN A 75 -8.45 6.34 1.73
C GLN A 75 -8.21 6.35 3.24
N LYS A 76 -8.40 5.21 3.89
CA LYS A 76 -8.29 5.06 5.36
C LYS A 76 -7.35 3.93 5.73
N ILE A 77 -6.74 4.06 6.90
CA ILE A 77 -6.02 2.98 7.57
C ILE A 77 -6.89 2.40 8.68
N ASP A 78 -6.58 1.17 9.11
CA ASP A 78 -7.06 0.64 10.37
C ASP A 78 -6.58 1.56 11.50
N GLU A 79 -7.52 2.20 12.19
CA GLU A 79 -7.21 3.15 13.27
C GLU A 79 -6.42 2.49 14.41
N THR A 80 -6.57 1.17 14.61
CA THR A 80 -5.81 0.41 15.62
C THR A 80 -4.32 0.27 15.27
N PHE A 81 -3.95 0.43 13.99
CA PHE A 81 -2.54 0.41 13.56
C PHE A 81 -1.73 1.54 14.18
N VAL A 82 -2.35 2.69 14.45
CA VAL A 82 -1.69 3.83 15.13
C VAL A 82 -1.23 3.42 16.53
N ASP A 83 -2.06 2.69 17.26
CA ASP A 83 -1.73 2.19 18.59
C ASP A 83 -0.66 1.08 18.52
N PHE A 84 -0.71 0.22 17.51
CA PHE A 84 0.33 -0.77 17.25
C PHE A 84 1.69 -0.14 16.94
N ALA A 85 1.74 0.88 16.07
CA ALA A 85 2.96 1.61 15.77
C ALA A 85 3.54 2.30 17.01
N ARG A 86 2.67 2.90 17.84
CA ARG A 86 3.07 3.48 19.13
C ARG A 86 3.67 2.42 20.06
N PHE A 87 3.00 1.28 20.21
CA PHE A 87 3.47 0.16 21.01
C PHE A 87 4.87 -0.31 20.57
N CYS A 88 5.09 -0.46 19.25
CA CYS A 88 6.38 -0.84 18.70
C CYS A 88 7.47 0.17 19.06
N LYS A 89 7.19 1.47 18.90
CA LYS A 89 8.10 2.56 19.25
C LYS A 89 8.47 2.55 20.74
N GLU A 90 7.48 2.46 21.63
CA GLU A 90 7.69 2.45 23.09
C GLU A 90 8.52 1.25 23.58
N ARG A 91 8.49 0.15 22.82
CA ARG A 91 9.21 -1.09 23.14
C ARG A 91 10.53 -1.25 22.38
N ASN A 92 10.93 -0.25 21.60
CA ASN A 92 12.10 -0.32 20.72
C ASN A 92 12.06 -1.53 19.77
N LEU A 93 10.87 -1.82 19.21
CA LEU A 93 10.68 -2.81 18.15
C LEU A 93 10.86 -2.11 16.80
N ASP A 94 11.68 -2.70 15.94
CA ASP A 94 11.96 -2.14 14.61
C ASP A 94 10.81 -2.50 13.66
N LEU A 95 9.85 -1.58 13.50
CA LEU A 95 8.71 -1.71 12.60
C LEU A 95 9.07 -1.13 11.23
N ILE A 96 8.99 -1.97 10.20
CA ILE A 96 9.29 -1.63 8.81
C ILE A 96 8.09 -2.03 7.96
N ILE A 97 7.64 -1.13 7.11
CA ILE A 97 6.60 -1.44 6.11
C ILE A 97 7.28 -1.97 4.84
N VAL A 98 6.74 -3.05 4.28
CA VAL A 98 7.19 -3.61 2.99
C VAL A 98 5.94 -3.92 2.18
N SER A 99 5.77 -3.22 1.06
CA SER A 99 4.58 -3.30 0.21
C SER A 99 5.02 -3.36 -1.25
N ASP A 100 4.21 -3.96 -2.13
CA ASP A 100 4.34 -3.82 -3.59
C ASP A 100 3.49 -2.65 -4.14
N GLY A 101 2.99 -1.82 -3.23
CA GLY A 101 2.23 -0.62 -3.48
C GLY A 101 3.05 0.55 -4.01
N LEU A 102 2.38 1.69 -4.24
CA LEU A 102 3.04 2.91 -4.72
C LEU A 102 3.48 3.80 -3.55
N ASP A 103 4.75 4.21 -3.57
CA ASP A 103 5.37 5.12 -2.60
C ASP A 103 4.53 6.38 -2.32
N ILE A 104 3.93 6.95 -3.36
CA ILE A 104 3.14 8.18 -3.31
C ILE A 104 1.98 8.13 -2.33
N TYR A 105 1.24 7.01 -2.25
CA TYR A 105 0.11 6.92 -1.32
C TYR A 105 0.54 6.45 0.05
N ILE A 106 1.54 5.56 0.14
CA ILE A 106 2.08 5.09 1.41
C ILE A 106 2.62 6.30 2.20
N ASP A 107 3.52 7.08 1.60
CA ASP A 107 4.12 8.26 2.22
C ASP A 107 3.07 9.31 2.62
N ARG A 108 2.13 9.63 1.71
CA ARG A 108 1.10 10.65 1.98
C ARG A 108 0.17 10.23 3.11
N ILE A 109 -0.24 8.97 3.14
CA ILE A 109 -1.14 8.46 4.18
C ILE A 109 -0.41 8.42 5.52
N LEU A 110 0.81 7.88 5.60
CA LEU A 110 1.58 7.85 6.84
C LEU A 110 1.76 9.26 7.43
N LYS A 111 2.10 10.26 6.60
CA LYS A 111 2.20 11.66 7.02
C LYS A 111 0.90 12.21 7.58
N ARG A 112 -0.24 11.93 6.94
CA ARG A 112 -1.56 12.37 7.40
C ARG A 112 -1.95 11.80 8.76
N TYR A 113 -1.50 10.58 9.08
CA TYR A 113 -1.71 9.95 10.39
C TYR A 113 -0.59 10.23 11.40
N ASN A 114 0.37 11.11 11.07
CA ASN A 114 1.54 11.44 11.89
C ASN A 114 2.40 10.20 12.25
N LEU A 115 2.51 9.26 11.31
CA LEU A 115 3.32 8.06 11.44
C LEU A 115 4.66 8.26 10.73
N ASP A 116 5.74 8.22 11.48
CA ASP A 116 7.12 8.23 10.97
C ASP A 116 7.67 6.79 11.05
N ILE A 117 7.40 6.02 10.00
CA ILE A 117 7.73 4.60 9.90
C ILE A 117 8.51 4.40 8.60
N LYS A 118 9.62 3.67 8.69
CA LYS A 118 10.41 3.30 7.52
C LYS A 118 9.62 2.36 6.63
N PHE A 119 9.58 2.62 5.32
CA PHE A 119 8.93 1.73 4.36
C PHE A 119 9.81 1.43 3.14
N TYR A 120 9.51 0.31 2.49
CA TYR A 120 10.00 -0.08 1.18
C TYR A 120 8.79 -0.42 0.31
N SER A 121 8.76 0.14 -0.90
CA SER A 121 7.73 -0.03 -1.93
C SER A 121 8.41 -0.32 -3.26
#